data_AF-A0A3C0GTV4-F1
#
_entry.id   AF-A0A3C0GTV4-F1
#
_cell.length_a   1.000
_cell.length_b   1.000
_cell.length_c   1.000
_cell.angle_alpha   90.00
_cell.angle_beta   90.00
_cell.angle_gamma   90.00
#
_symmetry.space_group_name_H-M   'P 1'
#
loop_
_entity.id
_entity.type
_entity.pdbx_description
1 polymer ?
#
loop_
_entity_poly.entity_id
_entity_poly.type
_entity_poly.pdbx_seq_one_letter_code
_entity_poly.pdbx_strand_id
1 'polypeptide(L)'
;MARVLVVGSDIQGEHALLQRLRTAAALPAEIVRSCRDLDDCDLLVIKDTPALRNAAMRMVRERPRIQFWIEDQHGTLRHGQGDGQAVLDDDAIEQALRQMPGAPAPIEEPIAARAAKAITRALREHLQARQGHAVLALDGLPVLLLDFEQDQMVVPDGSGNAELAQLLSDDFERLALHGIAAKRYQQLAGELPRQPLRPLLWLWGQHPAHWHDLDARLQRHARVRLLRWPDFRVLGHQHDSFRLCSLLLKRACSVDECAALLEISGEAVRTFVHPAYLCGYAALEPAAERARPPLPAGDGGGLLARMWRSVRQRGGG
;
A
#
# COMPACT_ATOMS: atom_id res chain seq x y z
N MET A 1 -4.83 15.64 -17.60
CA MET A 1 -5.46 16.68 -16.77
C MET A 1 -4.46 17.10 -15.72
N ALA A 2 -3.94 18.33 -15.82
CA ALA A 2 -2.93 18.94 -14.98
C ALA A 2 -3.58 19.79 -13.87
N ARG A 3 -3.25 19.48 -12.62
CA ARG A 3 -3.68 20.23 -11.43
C ARG A 3 -2.62 21.28 -11.10
N VAL A 4 -3.01 22.55 -11.16
CA VAL A 4 -2.11 23.69 -11.06
C VAL A 4 -2.36 24.40 -9.74
N LEU A 5 -1.32 24.57 -8.93
CA LEU A 5 -1.34 25.42 -7.74
C LEU A 5 -0.63 26.72 -8.04
N VAL A 6 -1.33 27.85 -7.89
CA VAL A 6 -0.75 29.19 -8.09
C VAL A 6 -0.52 29.84 -6.74
N VAL A 7 0.72 30.23 -6.44
CA VAL A 7 1.10 30.82 -5.15
C VAL A 7 1.65 32.24 -5.33
N GLY A 8 1.11 33.18 -4.56
CA GLY A 8 1.51 34.58 -4.59
C GLY A 8 0.77 35.45 -5.61
N SER A 9 -0.24 34.90 -6.29
CA SER A 9 -1.20 35.66 -7.09
C SER A 9 -2.49 35.90 -6.30
N ASP A 10 -3.18 37.00 -6.62
CA ASP A 10 -4.57 37.21 -6.21
C ASP A 10 -5.52 36.34 -7.05
N ILE A 11 -6.80 36.31 -6.67
CA ILE A 11 -7.82 35.48 -7.36
C ILE A 11 -7.92 35.85 -8.85
N GLN A 12 -7.78 37.13 -9.19
CA GLN A 12 -7.84 37.59 -10.58
C GLN A 12 -6.60 37.16 -11.39
N GLY A 13 -5.41 37.29 -10.81
CA GLY A 13 -4.15 36.85 -11.42
C GLY A 13 -4.09 35.33 -11.60
N GLU A 14 -4.58 34.55 -10.64
CA GLU A 14 -4.72 33.10 -10.77
C GLU A 14 -5.64 32.73 -11.96
N HIS A 15 -6.81 33.36 -12.04
CA HIS A 15 -7.75 33.10 -13.13
C HIS A 15 -7.17 33.47 -14.51
N ALA A 16 -6.46 34.60 -14.61
CA ALA A 16 -5.82 35.04 -15.84
C ALA A 16 -4.72 34.07 -16.30
N LEU A 17 -3.89 33.60 -15.36
CA LEU A 17 -2.85 32.63 -15.62
C LEU A 17 -3.43 31.29 -16.09
N LEU A 18 -4.43 30.75 -15.40
CA LEU A 18 -5.08 29.50 -15.79
C LEU A 18 -5.74 29.60 -17.17
N GLN A 19 -6.34 30.75 -17.48
CA GLN A 19 -6.93 30.97 -18.80
C GLN A 19 -5.88 31.03 -19.90
N ARG A 20 -4.73 31.66 -19.63
CA ARG A 20 -3.60 31.66 -20.56
C ARG A 20 -3.06 30.25 -20.78
N LEU A 21 -2.84 29.46 -19.73
CA LEU A 21 -2.37 28.07 -19.85
C LEU A 21 -3.31 27.22 -20.71
N ARG A 22 -4.63 27.40 -20.57
CA ARG A 22 -5.63 26.73 -21.41
C ARG A 22 -5.56 27.16 -22.87
N THR A 23 -5.34 28.45 -23.10
CA THR A 23 -5.30 29.04 -24.44
C THR A 23 -4.03 28.65 -25.18
N ALA A 24 -2.87 28.76 -24.53
CA ALA A 24 -1.55 28.41 -25.06
C ALA A 24 -1.49 26.95 -25.51
N ALA A 25 -2.08 26.04 -24.74
CA ALA A 25 -2.04 24.62 -25.04
C ALA A 25 -3.21 24.11 -25.92
N ALA A 26 -4.10 25.01 -26.37
CA ALA A 26 -5.34 24.66 -27.08
C ALA A 26 -6.15 23.53 -26.38
N LEU A 27 -6.02 23.42 -25.05
CA LEU A 27 -6.58 22.33 -24.27
C LEU A 27 -8.03 22.65 -23.88
N PRO A 28 -8.96 21.67 -23.93
CA PRO A 28 -10.27 21.78 -23.29
C PRO A 28 -10.15 22.25 -21.84
N ALA A 29 -11.11 23.07 -21.38
CA ALA A 29 -11.12 23.66 -20.04
C ALA A 29 -11.00 22.63 -18.90
N GLU A 30 -11.37 21.38 -19.15
CA GLU A 30 -11.31 20.29 -18.18
C GLU A 30 -9.89 19.79 -17.90
N ILE A 31 -8.92 20.07 -18.78
CA ILE A 31 -7.56 19.54 -18.67
C ILE A 31 -6.70 20.34 -17.68
N VAL A 32 -6.92 21.64 -17.52
CA VAL A 32 -6.14 22.48 -16.58
C VAL A 32 -7.07 23.02 -15.49
N ARG A 33 -6.89 22.54 -14.25
CA ARG A 33 -7.69 22.95 -13.08
C ARG A 33 -6.81 23.54 -12.00
N SER A 34 -7.37 24.52 -11.27
CA SER A 34 -6.78 24.99 -10.02
C SER A 34 -6.91 23.89 -8.96
N CYS A 35 -5.85 23.66 -8.20
CA CYS A 35 -5.87 22.88 -6.98
C CYS A 35 -5.49 23.78 -5.81
N ARG A 36 -6.04 23.49 -4.62
CA ARG A 36 -5.73 24.20 -3.37
C ARG A 36 -4.85 23.41 -2.44
N ASP A 37 -4.78 22.10 -2.68
CA ASP A 37 -3.96 21.18 -1.91
C ASP A 37 -2.65 20.93 -2.64
N LEU A 38 -1.57 20.91 -1.88
CA LEU A 38 -0.22 20.62 -2.35
C LEU A 38 -0.03 19.13 -2.64
N ASP A 39 -0.77 18.27 -1.96
CA ASP A 39 -0.68 16.82 -2.15
C ASP A 39 -1.32 16.39 -3.48
N ASP A 40 -2.19 17.23 -4.04
CA ASP A 40 -2.87 17.03 -5.33
C ASP A 40 -2.34 17.94 -6.45
N CYS A 41 -1.12 18.47 -6.31
CA CYS A 41 -0.55 19.40 -7.29
C CYS A 41 0.39 18.69 -8.28
N ASP A 42 0.14 18.86 -9.59
CA ASP A 42 1.03 18.37 -10.66
C ASP A 42 1.99 19.48 -11.14
N LEU A 43 1.54 20.73 -11.09
CA LEU A 43 2.29 21.92 -11.49
C LEU A 43 2.16 23.04 -10.44
N LEU A 44 3.27 23.43 -9.84
CA LEU A 44 3.37 24.60 -8.97
C LEU A 44 3.83 25.82 -9.79
N VAL A 45 3.01 26.87 -9.83
CA VAL A 45 3.39 28.17 -10.39
C VAL A 45 3.49 29.20 -9.27
N ILE A 46 4.64 29.85 -9.14
CA ILE A 46 4.85 30.91 -8.14
C ILE A 46 5.11 32.25 -8.80
N LYS A 47 4.78 33.35 -8.11
CA LYS A 47 5.35 34.66 -8.44
C LYS A 47 6.85 34.70 -8.13
N ASP A 48 7.60 35.40 -8.97
CA ASP A 48 9.05 35.55 -8.80
C ASP A 48 9.40 36.42 -7.59
N THR A 49 9.44 35.79 -6.42
CA THR A 49 9.95 36.39 -5.19
C THR A 49 10.98 35.45 -4.56
N PRO A 50 12.04 35.99 -3.91
CA PRO A 50 13.07 35.16 -3.29
C PRO A 50 12.52 34.18 -2.24
N ALA A 51 11.50 34.61 -1.47
CA ALA A 51 10.87 33.78 -0.46
C ALA A 51 10.12 32.58 -1.07
N LEU A 52 9.29 32.83 -2.09
CA LEU A 52 8.53 31.77 -2.76
C LEU A 52 9.45 30.82 -3.54
N ARG A 53 10.52 31.34 -4.16
CA ARG A 53 11.50 30.52 -4.89
C ARG A 53 12.19 29.52 -3.96
N ASN A 54 12.64 29.97 -2.79
CA ASN A 54 13.26 29.10 -1.79
C ASN A 54 12.28 28.08 -1.21
N ALA A 55 11.03 28.48 -0.95
CA ALA A 55 9.98 27.58 -0.47
C ALA A 55 9.67 26.48 -1.50
N ALA A 56 9.44 26.87 -2.76
CA ALA A 56 9.15 25.95 -3.85
C ALA A 56 10.31 24.98 -4.11
N MET A 57 11.56 25.45 -4.10
CA MET A 57 12.74 24.59 -4.25
C MET A 57 12.85 23.51 -3.16
N ARG A 58 12.50 23.84 -1.91
CA ARG A 58 12.45 22.85 -0.82
C ARG A 58 11.33 21.84 -1.07
N MET A 59 10.17 22.30 -1.50
CA MET A 59 9.00 21.44 -1.74
C MET A 59 9.23 20.45 -2.88
N VAL A 60 9.86 20.89 -3.98
CA VAL A 60 10.14 20.03 -5.12
C VAL A 60 11.26 19.03 -4.81
N ARG A 61 12.18 19.34 -3.88
CA ARG A 61 13.15 18.35 -3.38
C ARG A 61 12.47 17.21 -2.61
N GLU A 62 11.42 17.52 -1.85
CA GLU A 62 10.62 16.53 -1.13
C GLU A 62 9.66 15.78 -2.07
N ARG A 63 9.22 16.42 -3.16
CA ARG A 63 8.28 15.88 -4.15
C ARG A 63 8.79 16.07 -5.59
N PRO A 64 9.68 15.21 -6.11
CA PRO A 64 10.34 15.39 -7.41
C PRO A 64 9.41 15.26 -8.62
N ARG A 65 8.15 14.89 -8.43
CA ARG A 65 7.15 14.74 -9.50
C ARG A 65 6.41 16.02 -9.85
N ILE A 66 6.46 17.03 -8.97
CA ILE A 66 5.79 18.30 -9.16
C ILE A 66 6.65 19.16 -10.09
N GLN A 67 6.09 19.55 -11.23
CA GLN A 67 6.70 20.54 -12.11
C GLN A 67 6.66 21.91 -11.44
N PHE A 68 7.70 22.71 -11.61
CA PHE A 68 7.82 24.01 -10.94
C PHE A 68 8.15 25.11 -11.93
N TRP A 69 7.24 26.08 -12.06
CA TRP A 69 7.39 27.25 -12.91
C TRP A 69 7.34 28.55 -12.11
N ILE A 70 8.01 29.57 -12.62
CA ILE A 70 8.10 30.90 -12.03
C ILE A 70 7.48 31.89 -13.00
N GLU A 71 6.52 32.67 -12.52
CA GLU A 71 5.89 33.77 -13.22
C GLU A 71 6.54 35.09 -12.82
N ASP A 72 7.10 35.81 -13.78
CA ASP A 72 7.69 37.13 -13.54
C ASP A 72 6.64 38.26 -13.52
N GLN A 73 7.10 39.49 -13.24
CA GLN A 73 6.24 40.68 -13.18
C GLN A 73 5.56 41.05 -14.51
N HIS A 74 6.06 40.50 -15.63
CA HIS A 74 5.47 40.68 -16.96
C HIS A 74 4.53 39.53 -17.33
N GLY A 75 4.29 38.61 -16.39
CA GLY A 75 3.49 37.40 -16.60
C GLY A 75 4.25 36.31 -17.34
N THR A 76 5.53 36.46 -17.62
CA THR A 76 6.30 35.45 -18.38
C THR A 76 6.57 34.24 -17.49
N LEU A 77 6.34 33.05 -18.04
CA LEU A 77 6.60 31.80 -17.33
C LEU A 77 8.01 31.30 -17.66
N ARG A 78 8.69 30.77 -16.65
CA ARG A 78 10.03 30.18 -16.78
C ARG A 78 10.09 28.89 -15.99
N HIS A 79 10.91 27.95 -16.43
CA HIS A 79 11.22 26.79 -15.60
C HIS A 79 11.92 27.23 -14.31
N GLY A 80 11.44 26.72 -13.19
CA GLY A 80 12.08 26.89 -11.89
C GLY A 80 13.09 25.79 -11.57
N GLN A 81 13.18 24.74 -12.39
CA GLN A 81 14.16 23.65 -12.30
C GLN A 81 15.07 23.62 -13.54
N GLY A 82 16.38 23.42 -13.31
CA GLY A 82 17.41 23.36 -14.36
C GLY A 82 18.22 24.65 -14.52
N ASP A 83 19.40 24.55 -15.13
CA ASP A 83 20.34 25.69 -15.34
C ASP A 83 19.85 26.70 -16.39
N GLY A 84 18.79 26.37 -17.15
CA GLY A 84 18.20 27.26 -18.14
C GLY A 84 17.02 28.03 -17.56
N GLN A 85 17.17 29.35 -17.35
CA GLN A 85 16.04 30.29 -17.18
C GLN A 85 15.29 30.52 -18.50
N ALA A 86 15.10 29.47 -19.30
CA ALA A 86 14.42 29.55 -20.58
C ALA A 86 12.97 29.98 -20.34
N VAL A 87 12.56 31.02 -21.06
CA VAL A 87 11.18 31.47 -21.11
C VAL A 87 10.34 30.39 -21.77
N LEU A 88 9.24 30.03 -21.12
CA LEU A 88 8.22 29.14 -21.64
C LEU A 88 7.34 29.93 -22.61
N ASP A 89 7.55 29.71 -23.90
CA ASP A 89 6.62 30.14 -24.95
C ASP A 89 5.39 29.22 -25.00
N ASP A 90 4.40 29.56 -25.81
CA ASP A 90 3.12 28.83 -25.83
C ASP A 90 3.29 27.37 -26.28
N ASP A 91 4.22 27.10 -27.21
CA ASP A 91 4.55 25.74 -27.67
C ASP A 91 5.24 24.91 -26.55
N ALA A 92 6.16 25.51 -25.80
CA ALA A 92 6.80 24.86 -24.65
C ALA A 92 5.81 24.61 -23.50
N ILE A 93 4.89 25.55 -23.25
CA ILE A 93 3.79 25.38 -22.29
C ILE A 93 2.92 24.20 -22.73
N GLU A 94 2.53 24.15 -24.01
CA GLU A 94 1.72 23.07 -24.56
C GLU A 94 2.43 21.71 -24.40
N GLN A 95 3.68 21.63 -24.82
CA GLN A 95 4.47 20.40 -24.76
C GLN A 95 4.64 19.93 -23.32
N ALA A 96 4.93 20.84 -22.38
CA ALA A 96 5.07 20.52 -20.98
C ALA A 96 3.74 20.07 -20.36
N LEU A 97 2.62 20.75 -20.64
CA LEU A 97 1.29 20.35 -20.16
C LEU A 97 0.82 19.01 -20.75
N ARG A 98 1.16 18.70 -22.00
CA ARG A 98 0.85 17.41 -22.65
C ARG A 98 1.69 16.25 -22.10
N GLN A 99 2.92 16.55 -21.67
CA GLN A 99 3.81 15.56 -21.04
C GLN A 99 3.49 15.33 -19.56
N MET A 100 2.67 16.19 -18.93
CA MET A 100 2.23 15.96 -17.56
C MET A 100 1.36 14.70 -17.48
N PRO A 101 1.63 13.80 -16.51
CA PRO A 101 0.77 12.65 -16.29
C PRO A 101 -0.65 13.16 -16.03
N GLY A 102 -1.61 12.69 -16.82
CA GLY A 102 -3.00 13.07 -16.60
C GLY A 102 -3.49 12.56 -15.25
N ALA A 103 -4.36 13.34 -14.59
CA ALA A 103 -5.08 12.87 -13.41
C ALA A 103 -5.58 11.42 -13.63
N PRO A 104 -5.29 10.50 -12.70
CA PRO A 104 -5.70 9.11 -12.84
C PRO A 104 -7.21 9.05 -13.05
N ALA A 105 -7.63 8.34 -14.10
CA ALA A 105 -9.05 8.15 -14.34
C ALA A 105 -9.65 7.35 -13.18
N PRO A 106 -10.84 7.72 -12.68
CA PRO A 106 -11.51 6.95 -11.64
C PRO A 106 -11.83 5.54 -12.14
N ILE A 107 -11.88 4.60 -11.21
CA ILE A 107 -12.27 3.21 -11.44
C ILE A 107 -13.79 3.15 -11.52
N GLU A 108 -14.30 2.86 -12.71
CA GLU A 108 -15.74 2.76 -13.01
C GLU A 108 -16.26 1.32 -12.83
N GLU A 109 -15.36 0.35 -12.70
CA GLU A 109 -15.69 -1.06 -12.56
C GLU A 109 -16.49 -1.34 -11.26
N PRO A 110 -17.36 -2.35 -11.24
CA PRO A 110 -18.14 -2.69 -10.06
C PRO A 110 -17.28 -3.00 -8.84
N ILE A 111 -17.76 -2.55 -7.68
CA ILE A 111 -17.10 -2.74 -6.41
C ILE A 111 -17.35 -4.17 -5.93
N ALA A 112 -16.27 -4.92 -5.75
CA ALA A 112 -16.29 -6.29 -5.24
C ALA A 112 -16.36 -6.32 -3.70
N ALA A 113 -15.66 -5.39 -3.03
CA ALA A 113 -15.66 -5.30 -1.57
C ALA A 113 -15.40 -3.87 -1.06
N ARG A 114 -15.97 -3.56 0.11
CA ARG A 114 -15.75 -2.31 0.87
C ARG A 114 -15.56 -2.63 2.35
N ALA A 115 -14.83 -1.75 3.03
CA ALA A 115 -14.46 -1.87 4.44
C ALA A 115 -13.53 -3.05 4.77
N ALA A 116 -12.85 -2.94 5.93
CA ALA A 116 -11.86 -3.88 6.47
C ALA A 116 -12.17 -5.35 6.21
N LYS A 117 -13.27 -5.82 6.80
CA LYS A 117 -13.61 -7.23 6.81
C LYS A 117 -13.83 -7.81 5.41
N ALA A 118 -14.56 -7.09 4.55
CA ALA A 118 -14.89 -7.60 3.21
C ALA A 118 -13.66 -7.55 2.29
N ILE A 119 -12.85 -6.49 2.37
CA ILE A 119 -11.61 -6.36 1.60
C ILE A 119 -10.62 -7.46 2.02
N THR A 120 -10.37 -7.63 3.32
CA THR A 120 -9.50 -8.71 3.81
C THR A 120 -9.98 -10.08 3.37
N ARG A 121 -11.30 -10.34 3.42
CA ARG A 121 -11.87 -11.62 2.95
C ARG A 121 -11.63 -11.82 1.45
N ALA A 122 -11.97 -10.83 0.62
CA ALA A 122 -11.82 -10.90 -0.82
C ALA A 122 -10.35 -11.10 -1.23
N LEU A 123 -9.43 -10.32 -0.64
CA LEU A 123 -7.99 -10.50 -0.87
C LEU A 123 -7.54 -11.93 -0.57
N ARG A 124 -7.95 -12.48 0.58
CA ARG A 124 -7.58 -13.85 0.96
C ARG A 124 -8.14 -14.89 -0.02
N GLU A 125 -9.40 -14.76 -0.42
CA GLU A 125 -10.06 -15.66 -1.38
C GLU A 125 -9.32 -15.66 -2.73
N HIS A 126 -9.03 -14.47 -3.27
CA HIS A 126 -8.29 -14.33 -4.54
C HIS A 126 -6.85 -14.84 -4.44
N LEU A 127 -6.14 -14.56 -3.34
CA LEU A 127 -4.76 -15.03 -3.12
C LEU A 127 -4.68 -16.55 -2.96
N GLN A 128 -5.72 -17.19 -2.42
CA GLN A 128 -5.79 -18.64 -2.29
C GLN A 128 -6.13 -19.31 -3.63
N ALA A 129 -7.09 -18.73 -4.36
CA ALA A 129 -7.49 -19.22 -5.68
C ALA A 129 -6.45 -18.92 -6.78
N ARG A 130 -5.51 -18.00 -6.54
CA ARG A 130 -4.48 -17.54 -7.49
C ARG A 130 -5.08 -17.12 -8.83
N GLN A 131 -6.15 -16.33 -8.78
CA GLN A 131 -6.90 -15.98 -9.98
C GLN A 131 -7.39 -14.55 -9.95
N GLY A 132 -7.35 -13.94 -11.14
CA GLY A 132 -7.95 -12.65 -11.41
C GLY A 132 -7.04 -11.48 -11.06
N HIS A 133 -7.58 -10.31 -11.37
CA HIS A 133 -6.93 -9.02 -11.15
C HIS A 133 -7.90 -8.11 -10.41
N ALA A 134 -7.35 -7.22 -9.59
CA ALA A 134 -8.14 -6.22 -8.89
C ALA A 134 -7.39 -4.89 -8.80
N VAL A 135 -8.13 -3.86 -8.43
CA VAL A 135 -7.58 -2.56 -8.04
C VAL A 135 -8.15 -2.19 -6.68
N LEU A 136 -7.27 -1.79 -5.76
CA LEU A 136 -7.67 -1.02 -4.60
C LEU A 136 -7.71 0.44 -5.01
N ALA A 137 -8.85 1.06 -4.77
CA ALA A 137 -9.10 2.45 -5.05
C ALA A 137 -9.42 3.20 -3.76
N LEU A 138 -8.87 4.41 -3.63
CA LEU A 138 -9.18 5.37 -2.58
C LEU A 138 -10.04 6.47 -3.20
N ASP A 139 -11.29 6.61 -2.74
CA ASP A 139 -12.30 7.51 -3.33
C ASP A 139 -12.42 7.41 -4.86
N GLY A 140 -12.30 6.19 -5.38
CA GLY A 140 -12.39 5.88 -6.81
C GLY A 140 -11.08 6.05 -7.57
N LEU A 141 -10.02 6.60 -6.97
CA LEU A 141 -8.70 6.71 -7.62
C LEU A 141 -7.86 5.44 -7.37
N PRO A 142 -7.21 4.87 -8.39
CA PRO A 142 -6.40 3.66 -8.25
C PRO A 142 -5.14 3.92 -7.42
N VAL A 143 -5.01 3.22 -6.28
CA VAL A 143 -3.82 3.30 -5.41
C VAL A 143 -2.94 2.04 -5.51
N LEU A 144 -3.52 0.89 -5.83
CA LEU A 144 -2.77 -0.36 -5.97
C LEU A 144 -3.45 -1.30 -6.96
N LEU A 145 -2.70 -1.75 -7.96
CA LEU A 145 -3.13 -2.80 -8.89
C LEU A 145 -2.62 -4.16 -8.39
N LEU A 146 -3.48 -5.17 -8.43
CA LEU A 146 -3.24 -6.50 -7.87
C LEU A 146 -3.34 -7.54 -8.98
N ASP A 147 -2.29 -8.35 -9.12
CA ASP A 147 -2.25 -9.56 -9.95
C ASP A 147 -2.12 -10.78 -9.01
N PHE A 148 -3.24 -11.47 -8.80
CA PHE A 148 -3.30 -12.63 -7.91
C PHE A 148 -2.74 -13.90 -8.55
N GLU A 149 -2.66 -13.96 -9.88
CA GLU A 149 -2.14 -15.10 -10.62
C GLU A 149 -0.62 -15.20 -10.42
N GLN A 150 0.06 -14.06 -10.56
CA GLN A 150 1.51 -13.93 -10.42
C GLN A 150 1.97 -13.56 -9.00
N ASP A 151 1.05 -13.26 -8.08
CA ASP A 151 1.36 -12.77 -6.73
C ASP A 151 2.18 -11.46 -6.77
N GLN A 152 1.77 -10.58 -7.68
CA GLN A 152 2.43 -9.31 -8.01
C GLN A 152 1.48 -8.14 -7.84
N MET A 153 2.07 -6.96 -7.76
CA MET A 153 1.37 -5.69 -7.66
C MET A 153 2.07 -4.60 -8.47
N VAL A 154 1.32 -3.56 -8.80
CA VAL A 154 1.82 -2.34 -9.40
C VAL A 154 1.27 -1.16 -8.62
N VAL A 155 2.16 -0.23 -8.28
CA VAL A 155 1.85 0.97 -7.51
C VAL A 155 1.86 2.16 -8.49
N PRO A 156 0.69 2.71 -8.88
CA PRO A 156 0.61 3.75 -9.92
C PRO A 156 1.41 5.01 -9.60
N ASP A 157 1.36 5.42 -8.34
CA ASP A 157 2.12 6.55 -7.82
C ASP A 157 3.53 6.15 -7.36
N GLY A 158 4.03 4.95 -7.69
CA GLY A 158 5.37 4.48 -7.33
C GLY A 158 5.80 4.67 -5.87
N SER A 159 4.86 4.84 -4.93
CA SER A 159 5.13 5.03 -3.51
C SER A 159 5.82 3.80 -2.91
N GLY A 160 6.62 4.01 -1.86
CA GLY A 160 7.29 2.91 -1.18
C GLY A 160 6.31 2.01 -0.43
N ASN A 161 6.66 0.74 -0.20
CA ASN A 161 5.77 -0.21 0.50
C ASN A 161 5.36 0.25 1.91
N ALA A 162 6.25 0.94 2.64
CA ALA A 162 5.95 1.42 3.99
C ALA A 162 4.94 2.58 3.97
N GLU A 163 5.14 3.56 3.09
CA GLU A 163 4.23 4.69 2.89
C GLU A 163 2.86 4.21 2.42
N LEU A 164 2.84 3.28 1.46
CA LEU A 164 1.60 2.71 0.95
C LEU A 164 0.87 1.87 2.02
N ALA A 165 1.58 1.05 2.81
CA ALA A 165 0.96 0.30 3.90
C ALA A 165 0.32 1.23 4.96
N GLN A 166 0.97 2.35 5.25
CA GLN A 166 0.44 3.37 6.15
C GLN A 166 -0.80 4.04 5.56
N LEU A 167 -0.75 4.49 4.30
CA LEU A 167 -1.90 5.07 3.58
C LEU A 167 -3.11 4.13 3.59
N LEU A 168 -2.89 2.86 3.23
CA LEU A 168 -3.94 1.84 3.21
C LEU A 168 -4.53 1.57 4.61
N SER A 169 -3.77 1.84 5.67
CA SER A 169 -4.22 1.70 7.05
C SER A 169 -4.97 2.94 7.53
N ASP A 170 -4.52 4.14 7.19
CA ASP A 170 -5.16 5.37 7.66
C ASP A 170 -6.52 5.59 6.98
N ASP A 171 -6.61 5.26 5.69
CA ASP A 171 -7.80 5.50 4.87
C ASP A 171 -8.62 4.24 4.57
N PHE A 172 -8.48 3.17 5.37
CA PHE A 172 -9.07 1.87 5.06
C PHE A 172 -10.58 1.93 4.79
N GLU A 173 -11.34 2.68 5.60
CA GLU A 173 -12.80 2.78 5.46
C GLU A 173 -13.24 3.44 4.14
N ARG A 174 -12.36 4.23 3.51
CA ARG A 174 -12.57 4.85 2.20
C ARG A 174 -12.10 3.96 1.04
N LEU A 175 -11.40 2.86 1.33
CA LEU A 175 -10.95 1.93 0.30
C LEU A 175 -12.11 1.12 -0.27
N ALA A 176 -12.04 0.92 -1.58
CA ALA A 176 -12.86 -0.03 -2.30
C ALA A 176 -11.97 -0.96 -3.12
N LEU A 177 -12.32 -2.25 -3.12
CA LEU A 177 -11.70 -3.24 -4.00
C LEU A 177 -12.61 -3.45 -5.21
N HIS A 178 -12.07 -3.25 -6.40
CA HIS A 178 -12.77 -3.47 -7.66
C HIS A 178 -12.12 -4.64 -8.39
N GLY A 179 -12.94 -5.59 -8.85
CA GLY A 179 -12.48 -6.65 -9.74
C GLY A 179 -12.32 -6.11 -11.14
N ILE A 180 -11.18 -6.33 -11.78
CA ILE A 180 -10.91 -5.82 -13.14
C ILE A 180 -10.49 -6.95 -14.07
N ALA A 181 -10.82 -6.80 -15.35
CA ALA A 181 -10.39 -7.74 -16.38
C ALA A 181 -8.88 -7.63 -16.64
N ALA A 182 -8.23 -8.72 -17.07
CA ALA A 182 -6.79 -8.74 -17.36
C ALA A 182 -6.35 -7.66 -18.37
N LYS A 183 -7.15 -7.42 -19.42
CA LYS A 183 -6.88 -6.35 -20.40
C LYS A 183 -6.85 -4.97 -19.75
N ARG A 184 -7.78 -4.71 -18.81
CA ARG A 184 -7.85 -3.46 -18.08
C ARG A 184 -6.69 -3.29 -17.11
N TYR A 185 -6.32 -4.37 -16.42
CA TYR A 185 -5.11 -4.38 -15.58
C TYR A 185 -3.87 -4.02 -16.38
N GLN A 186 -3.67 -4.61 -17.57
CA GLN A 186 -2.54 -4.30 -18.44
C GLN A 186 -2.52 -2.83 -18.89
N GLN A 187 -3.69 -2.25 -19.19
CA GLN A 187 -3.81 -0.84 -19.55
C GLN A 187 -3.42 0.09 -18.40
N LEU A 188 -3.88 -0.21 -17.18
CA LEU A 188 -3.59 0.60 -16.00
C LEU A 188 -2.14 0.43 -15.51
N ALA A 189 -1.61 -0.79 -15.59
CA ALA A 189 -0.24 -1.08 -15.20
C ALA A 189 0.78 -0.50 -16.20
N GLY A 190 0.48 -0.53 -17.50
CA GLY A 190 1.38 -0.03 -18.54
C GLY A 190 2.79 -0.62 -18.41
N GLU A 191 3.79 0.27 -18.39
CA GLU A 191 5.22 -0.07 -18.21
C GLU A 191 5.70 0.06 -16.75
N LEU A 192 4.79 0.27 -15.81
CA LEU A 192 5.15 0.45 -14.40
C LEU A 192 5.80 -0.81 -13.82
N PRO A 193 6.74 -0.65 -12.86
CA PRO A 193 7.47 -1.76 -12.28
C PRO A 193 6.52 -2.68 -11.50
N ARG A 194 6.60 -3.98 -11.82
CA ARG A 194 5.90 -5.02 -11.06
C ARG A 194 6.72 -5.39 -9.83
N GLN A 195 6.04 -5.46 -8.70
CA GLN A 195 6.62 -5.74 -7.40
C GLN A 195 5.94 -6.96 -6.77
N PRO A 196 6.61 -7.71 -5.88
CA PRO A 196 5.95 -8.78 -5.14
C PRO A 196 4.86 -8.23 -4.23
N LEU A 197 3.69 -8.87 -4.21
CA LEU A 197 2.54 -8.41 -3.43
C LEU A 197 2.67 -8.68 -1.93
N ARG A 198 3.23 -9.84 -1.55
CA ARG A 198 3.28 -10.30 -0.16
C ARG A 198 3.99 -9.36 0.82
N PRO A 199 5.14 -8.72 0.47
CA PRO A 199 5.78 -7.77 1.38
C PRO A 199 4.89 -6.59 1.77
N LEU A 200 4.13 -6.02 0.82
CA LEU A 200 3.19 -4.94 1.13
C LEU A 200 2.06 -5.43 2.02
N LEU A 201 1.42 -6.55 1.68
CA LEU A 201 0.33 -7.10 2.50
C LEU A 201 0.80 -7.45 3.92
N TRP A 202 2.04 -7.89 4.07
CA TRP A 202 2.61 -8.19 5.38
C TRP A 202 2.87 -6.92 6.19
N LEU A 203 3.35 -5.84 5.57
CA LEU A 203 3.47 -4.55 6.23
C LEU A 203 2.10 -4.00 6.62
N TRP A 204 1.15 -4.00 5.68
CA TRP A 204 -0.23 -3.58 5.92
C TRP A 204 -0.87 -4.33 7.08
N GLY A 205 -0.65 -5.65 7.15
CA GLY A 205 -1.19 -6.47 8.23
C GLY A 205 -0.58 -6.23 9.60
N GLN A 206 0.53 -5.51 9.72
CA GLN A 206 1.09 -5.12 11.01
C GLN A 206 0.39 -3.90 11.63
N HIS A 207 -0.45 -3.19 10.88
CA HIS A 207 -1.18 -2.03 11.41
C HIS A 207 -2.46 -2.48 12.13
N PRO A 208 -2.65 -2.12 13.42
CA PRO A 208 -3.68 -2.73 14.29
C PRO A 208 -5.12 -2.24 14.04
N ALA A 209 -5.29 -1.09 13.36
CA ALA A 209 -6.56 -0.35 13.35
C ALA A 209 -7.79 -1.13 12.81
N HIS A 210 -7.57 -2.17 12.00
CA HIS A 210 -8.64 -2.85 11.25
C HIS A 210 -8.90 -4.29 11.66
N TRP A 211 -8.22 -4.78 12.69
CA TRP A 211 -8.24 -6.19 13.08
C TRP A 211 -9.32 -6.57 14.10
N HIS A 212 -10.21 -5.65 14.48
CA HIS A 212 -11.24 -5.85 15.51
C HIS A 212 -12.04 -7.15 15.36
N ASP A 213 -12.53 -7.49 14.16
CA ASP A 213 -13.30 -8.73 13.93
C ASP A 213 -12.42 -9.98 14.08
N LEU A 214 -11.17 -9.92 13.61
CA LEU A 214 -10.21 -11.01 13.74
C LEU A 214 -9.84 -11.21 15.21
N ASP A 215 -9.51 -10.13 15.92
CA ASP A 215 -9.14 -10.16 17.33
C ASP A 215 -10.28 -10.64 18.20
N ALA A 216 -11.52 -10.24 17.92
CA ALA A 216 -12.69 -10.76 18.63
C ALA A 216 -12.81 -12.30 18.48
N ARG A 217 -12.47 -12.85 17.31
CA ARG A 217 -12.45 -14.30 17.10
C ARG A 217 -11.29 -14.97 17.84
N LEU A 218 -10.11 -14.36 17.82
CA LEU A 218 -8.93 -14.86 18.54
C LEU A 218 -9.16 -14.84 20.06
N GLN A 219 -9.82 -13.81 20.59
CA GLN A 219 -10.23 -13.70 21.99
C GLN A 219 -11.26 -14.77 22.39
N ARG A 220 -12.11 -15.20 21.44
CA ARG A 220 -13.03 -16.34 21.62
C ARG A 220 -12.35 -17.69 21.35
N HIS A 221 -11.03 -17.77 21.54
CA HIS A 221 -10.21 -18.97 21.40
C HIS A 221 -10.27 -19.64 20.01
N ALA A 222 -10.53 -18.89 18.94
CA ALA A 222 -10.29 -19.40 17.59
C ALA A 222 -8.84 -19.86 17.47
N ARG A 223 -8.63 -21.00 16.80
CA ARG A 223 -7.30 -21.59 16.65
C ARG A 223 -6.73 -21.14 15.31
N VAL A 224 -5.50 -20.70 15.32
CA VAL A 224 -4.76 -20.32 14.13
C VAL A 224 -3.99 -21.54 13.64
N ARG A 225 -4.06 -21.81 12.33
CA ARG A 225 -3.21 -22.79 11.67
C ARG A 225 -2.50 -22.13 10.51
N LEU A 226 -1.21 -22.41 10.38
CA LEU A 226 -0.45 -22.01 9.22
C LEU A 226 -0.63 -23.05 8.11
N LEU A 227 -0.95 -22.58 6.91
CA LEU A 227 -1.17 -23.40 5.72
C LEU A 227 0.13 -23.70 4.98
N ARG A 228 1.08 -22.76 5.04
CA ARG A 228 2.41 -22.86 4.41
C ARG A 228 3.36 -21.87 5.08
N TRP A 229 4.67 -22.09 4.90
CA TRP A 229 5.67 -21.13 5.35
C TRP A 229 5.46 -19.77 4.67
N PRO A 230 5.46 -18.66 5.44
CA PRO A 230 5.56 -17.31 4.88
C PRO A 230 6.91 -17.11 4.18
N ASP A 231 6.94 -16.16 3.26
CA ASP A 231 8.17 -15.81 2.55
C ASP A 231 9.25 -15.27 3.52
N PHE A 232 10.51 -15.64 3.32
CA PHE A 232 11.62 -15.12 4.10
C PHE A 232 11.78 -13.59 4.00
N ARG A 233 11.33 -12.99 2.88
CA ARG A 233 11.27 -11.54 2.70
C ARG A 233 10.40 -10.83 3.75
N VAL A 234 9.45 -11.56 4.36
CA VAL A 234 8.48 -10.97 5.31
C VAL A 234 8.69 -11.42 6.76
N LEU A 235 9.31 -12.57 7.00
CA LEU A 235 9.49 -13.10 8.36
C LEU A 235 10.46 -12.28 9.23
N GLY A 236 11.30 -11.44 8.61
CA GLY A 236 12.35 -10.70 9.31
C GLY A 236 13.32 -11.64 10.05
N HIS A 237 14.33 -11.06 10.71
CA HIS A 237 15.25 -11.84 11.56
C HIS A 237 14.71 -12.04 12.99
N GLN A 238 13.38 -12.12 13.16
CA GLN A 238 12.76 -12.26 14.48
C GLN A 238 12.64 -13.75 14.84
N HIS A 239 13.38 -14.15 15.87
CA HIS A 239 13.45 -15.55 16.32
C HIS A 239 12.07 -16.13 16.68
N ASP A 240 11.17 -15.32 17.23
CA ASP A 240 9.84 -15.79 17.63
C ASP A 240 8.89 -16.04 16.45
N SER A 241 9.03 -15.31 15.33
CA SER A 241 8.29 -15.58 14.10
C SER A 241 8.58 -16.98 13.55
N PHE A 242 9.85 -17.42 13.62
CA PHE A 242 10.23 -18.78 13.20
C PHE A 242 9.65 -19.86 14.11
N ARG A 243 9.63 -19.61 15.42
CA ARG A 243 9.04 -20.52 16.41
C ARG A 243 7.53 -20.63 16.21
N LEU A 244 6.85 -19.52 15.97
CA LEU A 244 5.43 -19.48 15.63
C LEU A 244 5.13 -20.22 14.34
N CYS A 245 5.92 -20.02 13.28
CA CYS A 245 5.77 -20.77 12.02
C CYS A 245 5.87 -22.28 12.26
N SER A 246 6.90 -22.71 12.98
CA SER A 246 7.16 -24.12 13.26
C SER A 246 6.02 -24.76 14.08
N LEU A 247 5.49 -24.04 15.07
CA LEU A 247 4.37 -24.49 15.88
C LEU A 247 3.07 -24.58 15.07
N LEU A 248 2.71 -23.50 14.37
CA LEU A 248 1.42 -23.32 13.70
C LEU A 248 1.26 -24.15 12.42
N LEU A 249 2.38 -24.55 11.79
CA LEU A 249 2.35 -25.54 10.70
C LEU A 249 2.05 -26.95 11.20
N LYS A 250 2.58 -27.29 12.38
CA LYS A 250 2.41 -28.62 12.97
C LYS A 250 1.03 -28.81 13.57
N ARG A 251 0.45 -27.77 14.18
CA ARG A 251 -0.88 -27.82 14.80
C ARG A 251 -1.56 -26.46 14.81
N ALA A 252 -2.88 -26.49 14.77
CA ALA A 252 -3.68 -25.29 15.06
C ALA A 252 -3.60 -24.95 16.55
N CYS A 253 -3.32 -23.69 16.90
CA CYS A 253 -3.22 -23.23 18.28
C CYS A 253 -3.96 -21.91 18.51
N SER A 254 -4.53 -21.72 19.69
CA SER A 254 -5.03 -20.41 20.11
C SER A 254 -3.88 -19.45 20.42
N VAL A 255 -4.19 -18.16 20.54
CA VAL A 255 -3.20 -17.14 20.95
C VAL A 255 -2.58 -17.47 22.31
N ASP A 256 -3.41 -17.87 23.27
CA ASP A 256 -2.96 -18.20 24.64
C ASP A 256 -2.07 -19.45 24.66
N GLU A 257 -2.40 -20.47 23.86
CA GLU A 257 -1.57 -21.65 23.72
C GLU A 257 -0.20 -21.30 23.14
N CYS A 258 -0.15 -20.51 22.06
CA CYS A 258 1.10 -20.05 21.46
C CYS A 258 1.95 -19.26 22.45
N ALA A 259 1.35 -18.32 23.17
CA ALA A 259 2.00 -17.49 24.17
C ALA A 259 2.61 -18.35 25.29
N ALA A 260 1.85 -19.32 25.82
CA ALA A 260 2.32 -20.20 26.88
C ALA A 260 3.43 -21.16 26.42
N LEU A 261 3.31 -21.76 25.23
CA LEU A 261 4.25 -22.75 24.71
C LEU A 261 5.58 -22.14 24.27
N LEU A 262 5.54 -20.90 23.80
CA LEU A 262 6.71 -20.20 23.28
C LEU A 262 7.26 -19.16 24.27
N GLU A 263 6.59 -18.94 25.40
CA GLU A 263 6.96 -17.97 26.43
C GLU A 263 7.07 -16.54 25.85
N ILE A 264 6.09 -16.15 25.03
CA ILE A 264 5.99 -14.83 24.40
C ILE A 264 4.67 -14.15 24.74
N SER A 265 4.56 -12.84 24.54
CA SER A 265 3.31 -12.13 24.80
C SER A 265 2.22 -12.52 23.79
N GLY A 266 0.96 -12.53 24.23
CA GLY A 266 -0.18 -12.74 23.34
C GLY A 266 -0.29 -11.64 22.26
N GLU A 267 0.19 -10.43 22.56
CA GLU A 267 0.32 -9.35 21.58
C GLU A 267 1.30 -9.71 20.46
N ALA A 268 2.50 -10.20 20.79
CA ALA A 268 3.47 -10.65 19.79
C ALA A 268 2.91 -11.76 18.89
N VAL A 269 2.12 -12.68 19.46
CA VAL A 269 1.40 -13.68 18.67
C VAL A 269 0.39 -13.02 17.71
N ARG A 270 -0.42 -12.06 18.17
CA ARG A 270 -1.40 -11.37 17.32
C ARG A 270 -0.73 -10.58 16.20
N THR A 271 0.33 -9.83 16.51
CA THR A 271 1.13 -9.08 15.53
C THR A 271 1.71 -9.97 14.43
N PHE A 272 2.01 -11.24 14.73
CA PHE A 272 2.36 -12.23 13.72
C PHE A 272 1.14 -12.76 12.95
N VAL A 273 0.05 -13.07 13.64
CA VAL A 273 -1.16 -13.68 13.08
C VAL A 273 -1.86 -12.75 12.09
N HIS A 274 -1.96 -11.45 12.37
CA HIS A 274 -2.62 -10.47 11.51
C HIS A 274 -2.07 -10.48 10.06
N PRO A 275 -0.78 -10.22 9.81
CA PRO A 275 -0.22 -10.25 8.46
C PRO A 275 -0.18 -11.65 7.87
N ALA A 276 0.05 -12.70 8.68
CA ALA A 276 -0.01 -14.09 8.20
C ALA A 276 -1.42 -14.45 7.71
N TYR A 277 -2.46 -13.98 8.39
CA TYR A 277 -3.84 -14.17 8.00
C TYR A 277 -4.19 -13.38 6.74
N LEU A 278 -3.83 -12.09 6.66
CA LEU A 278 -4.05 -11.24 5.49
C LEU A 278 -3.40 -11.82 4.23
N CYS A 279 -2.15 -12.26 4.36
CA CYS A 279 -1.40 -12.91 3.29
C CYS A 279 -1.89 -14.34 2.98
N GLY A 280 -2.97 -14.82 3.59
CA GLY A 280 -3.48 -16.18 3.35
C GLY A 280 -2.49 -17.29 3.72
N TYR A 281 -1.44 -16.99 4.51
CA TYR A 281 -0.56 -17.99 5.08
C TYR A 281 -1.23 -18.70 6.26
N ALA A 282 -2.15 -18.02 6.94
CA ALA A 282 -2.90 -18.57 8.07
C ALA A 282 -4.40 -18.68 7.79
N ALA A 283 -5.01 -19.70 8.39
CA ALA A 283 -6.44 -19.90 8.49
C ALA A 283 -6.85 -19.94 9.96
N LEU A 284 -8.12 -19.60 10.21
CA LEU A 284 -8.74 -19.76 11.52
C LEU A 284 -9.64 -20.98 11.50
N GLU A 285 -9.44 -21.84 12.49
CA GLU A 285 -10.33 -22.92 12.85
C GLU A 285 -11.21 -22.43 14.02
N PRO A 286 -12.51 -22.80 14.05
CA PRO A 286 -13.35 -22.48 15.19
C PRO A 286 -12.73 -23.06 16.46
N ALA A 287 -13.01 -22.43 17.59
CA ALA A 287 -12.68 -23.03 18.89
C ALA A 287 -13.30 -24.43 18.89
N ALA A 288 -12.49 -25.46 19.08
CA ALA A 288 -13.05 -26.79 19.31
C ALA A 288 -13.98 -26.64 20.52
N GLU A 289 -15.27 -26.96 20.34
CA GLU A 289 -16.11 -27.26 21.50
C GLU A 289 -15.29 -28.22 22.35
N ARG A 290 -15.10 -27.88 23.63
CA ARG A 290 -14.37 -28.75 24.56
C ARG A 290 -15.07 -30.10 24.59
N ALA A 291 -14.68 -31.01 23.70
CA ALA A 291 -14.91 -32.42 23.89
C ALA A 291 -14.25 -32.73 25.23
N ARG A 292 -15.06 -33.23 26.18
CA ARG A 292 -14.58 -33.72 27.48
C ARG A 292 -13.28 -34.50 27.24
N PRO A 293 -12.23 -34.25 28.03
CA PRO A 293 -10.93 -34.86 27.76
C PRO A 293 -11.08 -36.40 27.75
N PRO A 294 -10.72 -37.09 26.67
CA PRO A 294 -10.45 -38.51 26.78
C PRO A 294 -9.20 -38.69 27.65
N LEU A 295 -9.26 -39.69 28.53
CA LEU A 295 -8.19 -40.10 29.44
C LEU A 295 -6.82 -40.20 28.74
N PRO A 296 -5.71 -39.96 29.46
CA PRO A 296 -4.38 -39.86 28.87
C PRO A 296 -3.95 -41.20 28.29
N ALA A 297 -3.66 -41.23 27.00
CA ALA A 297 -2.95 -42.32 26.34
C ALA A 297 -1.67 -41.78 25.70
N GLY A 298 -0.53 -42.28 26.17
CA GLY A 298 0.67 -42.47 25.37
C GLY A 298 1.52 -41.24 25.07
N ASP A 299 2.58 -41.11 25.85
CA ASP A 299 3.75 -40.25 25.68
C ASP A 299 4.29 -40.21 24.23
N GLY A 300 4.17 -39.05 23.57
CA GLY A 300 4.67 -38.79 22.21
C GLY A 300 5.41 -37.45 22.05
N GLY A 301 5.74 -36.78 23.16
CA GLY A 301 6.29 -35.43 23.18
C GLY A 301 7.83 -35.34 23.19
N GLY A 302 8.54 -36.43 23.44
CA GLY A 302 9.97 -36.40 23.77
C GLY A 302 10.97 -36.44 22.61
N LEU A 303 10.54 -36.72 21.38
CA LEU A 303 11.48 -37.10 20.30
C LEU A 303 12.33 -35.90 19.81
N LEU A 304 11.72 -34.73 19.60
CA LEU A 304 12.42 -33.54 19.13
C LEU A 304 13.33 -32.93 20.20
N ALA A 305 12.88 -32.93 21.47
CA ALA A 305 13.70 -32.49 22.60
C ALA A 305 14.90 -33.42 22.87
N ARG A 306 14.78 -34.72 22.53
CA ARG A 306 15.92 -35.66 22.55
C ARG A 306 16.85 -35.48 21.36
N MET A 307 16.31 -35.22 20.17
CA MET A 307 17.10 -35.00 18.96
C MET A 307 17.97 -33.73 19.08
N TRP A 308 17.40 -32.63 19.58
CA TRP A 308 18.13 -31.37 19.82
C TRP A 308 19.22 -31.48 20.90
N ARG A 309 19.00 -32.28 21.94
CA ARG A 309 20.05 -32.57 22.95
C ARG A 309 21.21 -33.38 22.38
N SER A 310 20.94 -34.31 21.46
CA SER A 310 21.99 -35.13 20.82
C SER A 310 22.90 -34.33 19.88
N VAL A 311 22.40 -33.25 19.27
CA VAL A 311 23.17 -32.39 18.37
C VAL A 311 24.13 -31.48 19.15
N ARG A 312 23.70 -30.94 20.31
CA ARG A 312 24.59 -30.13 21.17
C ARG A 312 25.72 -30.93 21.81
N GLN A 313 25.53 -32.21 22.08
CA GLN A 313 26.59 -33.06 22.64
C GLN A 313 27.64 -33.52 21.61
N ARG A 314 27.38 -33.38 20.30
CA ARG A 314 28.32 -33.77 19.23
C ARG A 314 29.14 -32.62 18.66
N GLY A 315 28.91 -31.38 19.11
CA GLY A 315 29.60 -30.18 18.61
C GLY A 315 30.56 -29.51 19.61
N GLY A 316 30.88 -30.17 20.73
CA GLY A 316 31.84 -29.67 21.72
C GLY A 316 33.05 -30.59 21.80
N GLY A 317 34.02 -30.36 20.92
CA GLY A 317 35.39 -30.89 20.96
C GLY A 317 36.33 -29.77 20.57
#